data_AF-A0A522W3U3-F1
#
_entry.id   AF-A0A522W3U3-F1
#
_cell.length_a   1.000
_cell.length_b   1.000
_cell.length_c   1.000
_cell.angle_alpha   90.00
_cell.angle_beta   90.00
_cell.angle_gamma   90.00
#
_symmetry.space_group_name_H-M   'P 1'
#
loop_
_entity.id
_entity.type
_entity.pdbx_description
1 polymer ?
#
loop_
_entity_poly.entity_id
_entity_poly.type
_entity_poly.pdbx_seq_one_letter_code
_entity_poly.pdbx_strand_id
1 'polypeptide(L)'
;MLNEAEKLLIADWKGKNVLKDVSADLEQEGVILVCCSDGHRFGEMFCHLQNFTENIHALALNGGALGMGFPIKFFFRKRALRRNIQEAVDMKGWRHIVVSSHWPCGIATSNKLTLPEVLKRTVNASNYIKTRIRGENIEVFPHLHVDFRILPEKEKGNQRTYEICHHRIKELALAY
;
A
#
# COMPACT_ATOMS: atom_id res chain seq x y z
N MET A 1 17.26 -3.71 -2.77
CA MET A 1 17.63 -3.16 -4.08
C MET A 1 16.64 -3.73 -5.08
N LEU A 2 16.05 -2.90 -5.95
CA LEU A 2 15.29 -3.43 -7.07
C LEU A 2 16.26 -4.03 -8.08
N ASN A 3 16.11 -5.31 -8.41
CA ASN A 3 16.86 -5.91 -9.51
C ASN A 3 16.18 -5.63 -10.86
N GLU A 4 16.87 -5.88 -11.97
CA GLU A 4 16.33 -5.62 -13.32
C GLU A 4 15.05 -6.42 -13.62
N ALA A 5 14.95 -7.65 -13.11
CA ALA A 5 13.75 -8.46 -13.28
C ALA A 5 12.51 -7.82 -12.60
N GLU A 6 12.69 -7.23 -11.42
CA GLU A 6 11.64 -6.50 -10.70
C GLU A 6 11.26 -5.21 -11.42
N LYS A 7 12.21 -4.50 -12.04
CA LYS A 7 11.91 -3.30 -12.85
C LYS A 7 11.06 -3.67 -14.08
N LEU A 8 11.45 -4.71 -14.80
CA LEU A 8 10.71 -5.24 -15.95
C LEU A 8 9.30 -5.69 -15.54
N LEU A 9 9.18 -6.34 -14.39
CA LEU A 9 7.89 -6.78 -13.87
C LEU A 9 6.95 -5.60 -13.55
N ILE A 10 7.47 -4.53 -12.94
CA ILE A 10 6.68 -3.31 -12.71
C ILE A 10 6.25 -2.68 -14.03
N ALA A 11 7.16 -2.59 -15.01
CA ALA A 11 6.82 -2.05 -16.33
C ALA A 11 5.73 -2.89 -17.03
N ASP A 12 5.82 -4.21 -16.98
CA ASP A 12 4.79 -5.13 -17.49
C ASP A 12 3.44 -4.92 -16.80
N TRP A 13 3.43 -4.82 -15.47
CA TRP A 13 2.21 -4.56 -14.70
C TRP A 13 1.59 -3.20 -14.98
N LYS A 14 2.40 -2.17 -15.25
CA LYS A 14 1.90 -0.88 -15.75
C LYS A 14 1.25 -1.06 -17.12
N GLY A 15 1.92 -1.72 -18.06
CA GLY A 15 1.39 -1.98 -19.41
C GLY A 15 0.08 -2.78 -19.40
N LYS A 16 -0.11 -3.66 -18.41
CA LYS A 16 -1.32 -4.45 -18.19
C LYS A 16 -2.38 -3.76 -17.31
N ASN A 17 -2.17 -2.52 -16.90
CA ASN A 17 -3.06 -1.78 -15.99
C ASN A 17 -3.30 -2.47 -14.63
N VAL A 18 -2.36 -3.31 -14.18
CA VAL A 18 -2.35 -3.85 -12.81
C VAL A 18 -1.91 -2.76 -11.84
N LEU A 19 -0.88 -2.00 -12.21
CA LEU A 19 -0.40 -0.83 -11.49
C LEU A 19 -0.78 0.42 -12.27
N LYS A 20 -1.44 1.36 -11.61
CA LYS A 20 -1.76 2.68 -12.16
C LYS A 20 -1.05 3.74 -11.35
N ASP A 21 -0.60 4.79 -12.02
CA ASP A 21 -0.16 5.98 -11.30
C ASP A 21 -1.36 6.53 -10.53
N VAL A 22 -1.17 6.90 -9.26
CA VAL A 22 -2.28 7.40 -8.43
C VAL A 22 -2.73 8.74 -9.02
N SER A 23 -3.94 8.82 -9.56
CA SER A 23 -4.46 10.04 -10.19
C SER A 23 -5.30 10.85 -9.21
N ALA A 24 -5.09 12.17 -9.13
CA ALA A 24 -5.71 13.08 -8.16
C ALA A 24 -7.23 13.32 -8.36
N ASP A 25 -7.92 12.44 -9.09
CA ASP A 25 -9.26 12.69 -9.62
C ASP A 25 -10.37 12.59 -8.56
N LEU A 26 -10.01 12.45 -7.29
CA LEU A 26 -10.94 12.38 -6.18
C LEU A 26 -10.47 13.32 -5.07
N GLU A 27 -11.12 14.48 -4.97
CA GLU A 27 -11.01 15.35 -3.81
C GLU A 27 -11.73 14.68 -2.65
N GLN A 28 -10.99 14.40 -1.57
CA GLN A 28 -11.50 13.63 -0.43
C GLN A 28 -11.45 14.43 0.87
N GLU A 29 -12.48 14.31 1.71
CA GLU A 29 -12.53 14.96 3.03
C GLU A 29 -11.34 14.57 3.92
N GLY A 30 -10.85 13.34 3.76
CA GLY A 30 -9.65 12.84 4.41
C GLY A 30 -9.42 11.35 4.14
N VAL A 31 -8.21 10.89 4.44
CA VAL A 31 -7.77 9.51 4.21
C VAL A 31 -7.13 8.90 5.44
N ILE A 32 -7.46 7.64 5.71
CA ILE A 32 -6.76 6.81 6.69
C ILE A 32 -5.68 6.04 5.96
N LEU A 33 -4.41 6.40 6.17
CA LEU A 33 -3.27 5.74 5.55
C LEU A 33 -2.74 4.63 6.45
N VAL A 34 -2.81 3.39 5.98
CA VAL A 34 -2.23 2.21 6.63
C VAL A 34 -0.91 1.87 5.94
N CYS A 35 0.23 2.14 6.58
CA CYS A 35 1.54 1.99 5.94
C CYS A 35 2.59 1.36 6.88
N CYS A 36 3.74 1.00 6.32
CA CYS A 36 4.89 0.56 7.10
C CYS A 36 5.53 1.75 7.81
N SER A 37 6.00 1.60 9.06
CA SER A 37 6.71 2.64 9.82
C SER A 37 8.16 2.93 9.34
N ASP A 38 8.45 2.62 8.08
CA ASP A 38 9.76 2.83 7.47
C ASP A 38 9.91 4.30 7.06
N GLY A 39 10.46 5.12 7.96
CA GLY A 39 10.35 6.58 7.90
C GLY A 39 10.91 7.25 6.65
N HIS A 40 11.93 6.68 5.98
CA HIS A 40 12.48 7.25 4.74
C HIS A 40 11.56 7.07 3.52
N ARG A 41 10.40 6.43 3.70
CA ARG A 41 9.31 6.31 2.70
C ARG A 41 8.22 7.35 2.88
N PHE A 42 8.18 8.03 4.02
CA PHE A 42 7.06 8.88 4.40
C PHE A 42 6.92 10.09 3.48
N GLY A 43 8.00 10.84 3.23
CA GLY A 43 7.93 12.08 2.45
C GLY A 43 7.19 11.92 1.12
N GLU A 44 7.67 11.01 0.26
CA GLU A 44 7.05 10.77 -1.05
C GLU A 44 5.66 10.15 -0.94
N MET A 45 5.41 9.26 0.03
CA MET A 45 4.08 8.66 0.20
C MET A 45 3.04 9.70 0.63
N PHE A 46 3.40 10.59 1.55
CA PHE A 46 2.54 11.70 1.97
C PHE A 46 2.38 12.73 0.85
N CYS A 47 3.45 13.14 0.16
CA CYS A 47 3.34 14.07 -0.96
C CYS A 47 2.41 13.55 -2.06
N HIS A 48 2.47 12.26 -2.40
CA HIS A 48 1.52 11.71 -3.36
C HIS A 48 0.08 11.77 -2.82
N LEU A 49 -0.15 11.41 -1.55
CA LEU A 49 -1.49 11.45 -0.96
C LEU A 49 -2.03 12.87 -0.74
N GLN A 50 -1.16 13.85 -0.55
CA GLN A 50 -1.52 15.27 -0.46
C GLN A 50 -2.11 15.81 -1.75
N ASN A 51 -1.86 15.17 -2.90
CA ASN A 51 -2.54 15.52 -4.15
C ASN A 51 -4.04 15.19 -4.12
N PHE A 52 -4.51 14.37 -3.16
CA PHE A 52 -5.91 13.95 -3.01
C PHE A 52 -6.60 14.66 -1.86
N THR A 53 -5.86 14.86 -0.76
CA THR A 53 -6.37 15.47 0.46
C THR A 53 -5.22 15.92 1.36
N GLU A 54 -5.36 17.08 2.00
CA GLU A 54 -4.43 17.53 3.04
C GLU A 54 -4.64 16.76 4.37
N ASN A 55 -5.81 16.11 4.51
CA ASN A 55 -6.24 15.44 5.73
C ASN A 55 -5.81 13.98 5.74
N ILE A 56 -4.58 13.70 6.19
CA ILE A 56 -4.04 12.33 6.26
C ILE A 56 -3.91 11.87 7.72
N HIS A 57 -4.55 10.74 8.05
CA HIS A 57 -4.40 10.06 9.33
C HIS A 57 -3.60 8.78 9.15
N ALA A 58 -2.30 8.86 9.44
CA ALA A 58 -1.40 7.73 9.25
C ALA A 58 -1.42 6.76 10.45
N LEU A 59 -1.62 5.49 10.14
CA LEU A 59 -1.49 4.35 11.04
C LEU A 59 -0.29 3.51 10.57
N ALA A 60 0.86 3.76 11.18
CA ALA A 60 2.13 3.16 10.77
C ALA A 60 2.64 2.13 11.79
N LEU A 61 2.92 0.91 11.33
CA LEU A 61 3.54 -0.16 12.12
C LEU A 61 4.61 -0.88 11.29
N ASN A 62 5.53 -1.60 11.94
CA ASN A 62 6.51 -2.42 11.23
C ASN A 62 5.82 -3.46 10.33
N GLY A 63 5.98 -3.30 9.01
CA GLY A 63 5.32 -4.09 7.98
C GLY A 63 3.93 -3.59 7.57
N GLY A 64 3.31 -2.66 8.32
CA GLY A 64 2.06 -2.00 7.95
C GLY A 64 1.00 -2.93 7.36
N ALA A 65 0.51 -2.55 6.17
CA ALA A 65 -0.39 -3.32 5.33
C ALA A 65 0.09 -4.77 5.09
N LEU A 66 1.37 -4.93 4.71
CA LEU A 66 1.98 -6.24 4.46
C LEU A 66 1.87 -7.16 5.69
N GLY A 67 2.03 -6.61 6.89
CA GLY A 67 1.89 -7.30 8.17
C GLY A 67 0.49 -7.90 8.38
N MET A 68 -0.57 -7.26 7.87
CA MET A 68 -1.93 -7.77 7.97
C MET A 68 -2.15 -9.06 7.14
N GLY A 69 -1.31 -9.28 6.13
CA GLY A 69 -1.28 -10.49 5.31
C GLY A 69 -0.70 -11.71 6.02
N PHE A 70 -0.11 -11.57 7.21
CA PHE A 70 0.47 -12.67 7.99
C PHE A 70 -0.43 -13.06 9.18
N PRO A 71 -1.21 -14.16 9.10
CA PRO A 71 -2.24 -14.45 10.08
C PRO A 71 -1.70 -14.77 11.49
N ILE A 72 -0.63 -15.56 11.60
CA ILE A 72 -0.12 -16.03 12.91
C ILE A 72 0.94 -15.09 13.46
N LYS A 73 2.01 -14.85 12.69
CA LYS A 73 3.19 -14.07 13.13
C LYS A 73 2.87 -12.61 13.48
N PHE A 74 1.79 -12.05 12.94
CA PHE A 74 1.41 -10.64 13.13
C PHE A 74 0.01 -10.49 13.74
N PHE A 75 -0.54 -11.53 14.39
CA PHE A 75 -1.91 -11.54 14.91
C PHE A 75 -2.24 -10.30 15.76
N PHE A 76 -1.42 -9.99 16.77
CA PHE A 76 -1.64 -8.84 17.65
C PHE A 76 -1.55 -7.50 16.90
N ARG A 77 -0.57 -7.35 16.02
CA ARG A 77 -0.39 -6.12 15.21
C ARG A 77 -1.57 -5.92 14.26
N LYS A 78 -2.02 -6.99 13.61
CA LYS A 78 -3.20 -7.00 12.74
C LYS A 78 -4.47 -6.61 13.49
N ARG A 79 -4.66 -7.14 14.70
CA ARG A 79 -5.81 -6.78 15.56
C ARG A 79 -5.76 -5.33 16.01
N ALA A 80 -4.58 -4.86 16.42
CA ALA A 80 -4.37 -3.47 16.82
C ALA A 80 -4.62 -2.51 15.65
N LEU A 81 -4.06 -2.79 14.48
CA LEU A 81 -4.24 -1.95 13.30
C LEU A 81 -5.71 -1.88 12.86
N ARG A 82 -6.41 -3.03 12.83
CA ARG A 82 -7.86 -3.05 12.56
C ARG A 82 -8.65 -2.19 13.55
N ARG A 83 -8.33 -2.27 14.83
CA ARG A 83 -9.01 -1.47 15.87
C ARG A 83 -8.78 0.02 15.65
N ASN A 84 -7.54 0.43 15.41
CA ASN A 84 -7.21 1.84 15.16
C ASN A 84 -7.86 2.36 13.86
N ILE A 85 -7.96 1.53 12.82
CA ILE A 85 -8.68 1.89 11.59
C ILE A 85 -10.16 2.13 11.91
N GLN A 86 -10.81 1.24 12.65
CA GLN A 86 -12.21 1.41 13.03
C GLN A 86 -12.41 2.68 13.87
N GLU A 87 -11.57 2.90 14.88
CA GLU A 87 -11.63 4.10 15.72
C GLU A 87 -11.43 5.38 14.89
N ALA A 88 -10.51 5.38 13.93
CA ALA A 88 -10.31 6.51 13.02
C ALA A 88 -11.55 6.77 12.14
N VAL A 89 -12.19 5.72 11.61
CA VAL A 89 -13.44 5.85 10.85
C VAL A 89 -14.55 6.43 11.73
N ASP A 90 -14.72 5.91 12.95
CA ASP A 90 -15.79 6.31 13.87
C ASP A 90 -15.60 7.75 14.36
N MET A 91 -14.35 8.16 14.64
CA MET A 91 -14.05 9.49 15.18
C MET A 91 -13.97 10.58 14.13
N LYS A 92 -13.45 10.28 12.93
CA LYS A 92 -13.22 11.29 11.88
C LYS A 92 -14.32 11.30 10.82
N GLY A 93 -15.14 10.25 10.74
CA GLY A 93 -16.14 10.09 9.68
C GLY A 93 -15.56 9.73 8.31
N TRP A 94 -14.23 9.66 8.16
CA TRP A 94 -13.58 9.41 6.88
C TRP A 94 -13.86 7.99 6.37
N ARG A 95 -14.15 7.88 5.07
CA ARG A 95 -14.55 6.63 4.41
C ARG A 95 -13.46 6.01 3.52
N HIS A 96 -12.40 6.76 3.23
CA HIS A 96 -11.34 6.36 2.33
C HIS A 96 -10.14 5.83 3.12
N ILE A 97 -9.78 4.58 2.87
CA ILE A 97 -8.66 3.89 3.52
C ILE A 97 -7.65 3.51 2.46
N VAL A 98 -6.43 4.05 2.56
CA VAL A 98 -5.32 3.64 1.70
C VAL A 98 -4.48 2.61 2.43
N VAL A 99 -4.24 1.48 1.78
CA VAL A 99 -3.46 0.37 2.33
C VAL A 99 -2.19 0.24 1.52
N SER A 100 -1.09 0.78 2.04
CA SER A 100 0.17 0.91 1.31
C SER A 100 1.23 -0.05 1.82
N SER A 101 1.68 -0.95 0.94
CA SER A 101 2.95 -1.66 1.13
C SER A 101 4.05 -0.99 0.33
N HIS A 102 5.32 -1.24 0.67
CA HIS A 102 6.44 -0.74 -0.10
C HIS A 102 7.40 -1.84 -0.55
N TRP A 103 8.16 -1.56 -1.60
CA TRP A 103 9.23 -2.42 -2.09
C TRP A 103 10.51 -1.62 -2.37
N PRO A 104 11.69 -2.11 -1.94
CA PRO A 104 11.90 -3.26 -1.05
C PRO A 104 11.42 -2.95 0.38
N CYS A 105 11.06 -3.99 1.14
CA CYS A 105 10.62 -3.89 2.55
C CYS A 105 11.35 -4.90 3.43
N GLY A 106 11.85 -4.46 4.60
CA GLY A 106 12.56 -5.34 5.54
C GLY A 106 11.72 -6.52 6.04
N ILE A 107 10.41 -6.33 6.24
CA ILE A 107 9.51 -7.44 6.58
C ILE A 107 9.39 -8.42 5.42
N ALA A 108 9.30 -7.93 4.18
CA ALA A 108 9.26 -8.80 3.01
C ALA A 108 10.55 -9.63 2.90
N THR A 109 11.71 -8.99 3.00
CA THR A 109 13.03 -9.63 2.98
C THR A 109 13.17 -10.69 4.08
N SER A 110 12.83 -10.35 5.33
CA SER A 110 12.93 -11.29 6.46
C SER A 110 12.03 -12.52 6.35
N ASN A 111 10.99 -12.45 5.50
CA ASN A 111 10.08 -13.57 5.23
C ASN A 111 10.27 -14.14 3.81
N LYS A 112 11.37 -13.78 3.13
CA LYS A 112 11.71 -14.26 1.77
C LYS A 112 10.60 -14.04 0.75
N LEU A 113 9.84 -12.95 0.88
CA LEU A 113 8.79 -12.61 -0.06
C LEU A 113 9.37 -11.99 -1.33
N THR A 114 8.78 -12.35 -2.45
CA THR A 114 8.98 -11.73 -3.77
C THR A 114 8.05 -10.52 -3.96
N LEU A 115 8.34 -9.69 -4.95
CA LEU A 115 7.50 -8.55 -5.31
C LEU A 115 6.03 -8.95 -5.65
N PRO A 116 5.76 -10.01 -6.46
CA PRO A 116 4.40 -10.53 -6.64
C PRO A 116 3.68 -10.89 -5.34
N GLU A 117 4.38 -11.51 -4.39
CA GLU A 117 3.79 -11.88 -3.11
C GLU A 117 3.47 -10.66 -2.25
N VAL A 118 4.30 -9.61 -2.29
CA VAL A 118 4.01 -8.33 -1.64
C VAL A 118 2.76 -7.69 -2.24
N LEU A 119 2.63 -7.67 -3.57
CA LEU A 119 1.45 -7.14 -4.25
C LEU A 119 0.18 -7.91 -3.86
N LYS A 120 0.23 -9.25 -3.93
CA LYS A 120 -0.87 -10.14 -3.51
C LYS A 120 -1.26 -9.92 -2.04
N ARG A 121 -0.29 -9.78 -1.15
CA ARG A 121 -0.54 -9.56 0.29
C ARG A 121 -1.13 -8.19 0.57
N THR A 122 -0.74 -7.16 -0.17
CA THR A 122 -1.30 -5.80 -0.05
C THR A 122 -2.78 -5.81 -0.37
N VAL A 123 -3.17 -6.52 -1.43
CA VAL A 123 -4.57 -6.71 -1.78
C VAL A 123 -5.34 -7.56 -0.78
N ASN A 124 -4.72 -8.62 -0.25
CA ASN A 124 -5.33 -9.38 0.83
C ASN A 124 -5.56 -8.52 2.09
N ALA A 125 -4.67 -7.59 2.40
CA ALA A 125 -4.83 -6.64 3.49
C ALA A 125 -6.01 -5.68 3.23
N SER A 126 -6.10 -5.14 2.01
CA SER A 126 -7.25 -4.33 1.57
C SER A 126 -8.58 -5.09 1.70
N ASN A 127 -8.67 -6.31 1.17
CA ASN A 127 -9.86 -7.17 1.29
C ASN A 127 -10.18 -7.49 2.77
N TYR A 128 -9.16 -7.72 3.59
CA TYR A 128 -9.33 -7.97 5.01
C TYR A 128 -9.96 -6.76 5.72
N ILE A 129 -9.52 -5.54 5.41
CA ILE A 129 -10.06 -4.29 5.95
C ILE A 129 -11.50 -4.10 5.45
N LYS A 130 -11.73 -4.19 4.13
CA LYS A 130 -13.05 -4.00 3.51
C LYS A 130 -14.14 -4.91 4.10
N THR A 131 -13.77 -6.14 4.50
CA THR A 131 -14.71 -7.12 5.07
C THR A 131 -14.92 -6.99 6.58
N ARG A 132 -14.16 -6.15 7.29
CA ARG A 132 -14.13 -6.14 8.77
C ARG A 132 -14.24 -4.78 9.42
N ILE A 133 -14.05 -3.71 8.66
CA ILE A 133 -14.36 -2.36 9.11
C ILE A 133 -15.84 -2.11 8.86
N ARG A 134 -16.52 -1.59 9.88
CA ARG A 134 -17.93 -1.22 9.82
C ARG A 134 -18.02 0.25 9.42
N GLY A 135 -19.01 0.56 8.60
CA GLY A 135 -19.28 1.90 8.11
C GLY A 135 -19.99 1.83 6.77
N GLU A 136 -20.82 2.82 6.47
CA GLU A 136 -21.42 2.96 5.16
C GLU A 136 -20.37 3.45 4.17
N ASN A 137 -20.39 2.89 2.95
CA ASN A 137 -19.57 3.32 1.83
C ASN A 137 -18.06 3.37 2.11
N ILE A 138 -17.53 2.41 2.89
CA ILE A 138 -16.08 2.30 3.11
C ILE A 138 -15.38 1.87 1.82
N GLU A 139 -14.45 2.70 1.37
CA GLU A 139 -13.61 2.44 0.21
C GLU A 139 -12.17 2.16 0.65
N VAL A 140 -11.57 1.12 0.06
CA VAL A 140 -10.23 0.66 0.42
C VAL A 140 -9.37 0.53 -0.82
N PHE A 141 -8.29 1.31 -0.86
CA PHE A 141 -7.39 1.44 -2.01
C PHE A 141 -6.04 0.80 -1.70
N PRO A 142 -5.69 -0.33 -2.33
CA PRO A 142 -4.39 -0.96 -2.13
C PRO A 142 -3.33 -0.24 -2.96
N HIS A 143 -2.29 0.27 -2.31
CA HIS A 143 -1.18 0.97 -2.96
C HIS A 143 0.12 0.19 -2.82
N LEU A 144 0.98 0.30 -3.84
CA LEU A 144 2.36 -0.16 -3.81
C LEU A 144 3.29 1.04 -3.98
N HIS A 145 4.10 1.30 -2.97
CA HIS A 145 5.15 2.30 -3.01
C HIS A 145 6.50 1.67 -3.35
N VAL A 146 7.12 2.07 -4.46
CA VAL A 146 8.35 1.49 -4.98
C VAL A 146 9.49 2.48 -4.89
N ASP A 147 10.62 2.02 -4.38
CA ASP A 147 11.87 2.77 -4.36
C ASP A 147 12.83 2.31 -5.45
N PHE A 148 13.03 3.18 -6.43
CA PHE A 148 13.94 3.00 -7.56
C PHE A 148 15.35 3.52 -7.28
N ARG A 149 15.56 4.13 -6.10
CA ARG A 149 16.73 4.92 -5.70
C ARG A 149 18.01 4.09 -5.54
N ILE A 150 18.57 3.64 -6.66
CA ILE A 150 19.90 3.03 -6.78
C ILE A 150 20.48 3.37 -8.17
N LEU A 151 20.93 4.61 -8.34
CA LEU A 151 22.06 5.07 -9.17
C LEU A 151 22.58 6.39 -8.56
N PRO A 152 23.89 6.69 -8.68
CA PRO A 152 24.45 7.93 -8.16
C PRO A 152 24.16 9.06 -9.15
N GLU A 153 22.92 9.51 -9.31
CA GLU A 153 22.70 10.82 -9.92
C GLU A 153 21.32 11.40 -9.66
N LYS A 154 21.31 12.73 -9.67
CA LYS A 154 20.27 13.64 -9.23
C LYS A 154 19.14 13.71 -10.28
N GLU A 155 18.22 12.76 -10.27
CA GLU A 155 16.94 12.95 -10.95
C GLU A 155 15.76 12.92 -9.98
N LYS A 156 14.80 13.81 -10.22
CA LYS A 156 13.61 14.01 -9.39
C LYS A 156 12.74 12.74 -9.37
N GLY A 157 12.49 12.24 -8.16
CA GLY A 157 11.46 11.24 -7.88
C GLY A 157 11.95 9.79 -7.98
N ASN A 158 12.87 9.42 -7.10
CA ASN A 158 13.40 8.06 -7.00
C ASN A 158 12.45 7.06 -6.30
N GLN A 159 11.24 7.51 -5.97
CA GLN A 159 10.19 6.69 -5.40
C GLN A 159 8.88 7.00 -6.11
N ARG A 160 8.02 5.99 -6.28
CA ARG A 160 6.70 6.15 -6.89
C ARG A 160 5.67 5.35 -6.12
N THR A 161 4.46 5.87 -6.00
CA THR A 161 3.32 5.13 -5.47
C THR A 161 2.40 4.77 -6.63
N TYR A 162 1.91 3.54 -6.63
CA TYR A 162 0.95 3.05 -7.60
C TYR A 162 -0.31 2.57 -6.90
N GLU A 163 -1.47 2.83 -7.47
CA GLU A 163 -2.70 2.15 -7.10
C GLU A 163 -2.71 0.76 -7.75
N ILE A 164 -3.10 -0.26 -6.98
CA ILE A 164 -3.18 -1.64 -7.45
C ILE A 164 -4.62 -1.94 -7.87
N CYS A 165 -4.80 -2.31 -9.14
CA CYS A 165 -6.10 -2.61 -9.72
C CYS A 165 -6.60 -4.00 -9.29
N HIS A 166 -7.51 -4.06 -8.30
CA HIS A 166 -8.00 -5.31 -7.69
C HIS A 166 -8.46 -6.40 -8.67
N HIS A 167 -9.18 -6.03 -9.73
CA HIS A 167 -9.77 -7.01 -10.65
C HIS A 167 -8.72 -7.67 -11.57
N ARG A 168 -7.58 -7.01 -11.81
CA ARG A 168 -6.50 -7.50 -12.69
C ARG A 168 -5.49 -8.41 -11.99
N ILE A 169 -5.53 -8.48 -10.66
CA ILE A 169 -4.60 -9.34 -9.90
C ILE A 169 -4.96 -10.82 -10.01
N LYS A 170 -6.25 -11.14 -10.22
CA LYS A 170 -6.67 -12.52 -10.47
C LYS A 170 -6.03 -13.10 -11.73
N GLU A 171 -5.77 -12.24 -12.73
CA GLU A 171 -5.09 -12.61 -13.98
C GLU A 171 -3.61 -12.91 -13.73
N LEU A 172 -2.97 -12.26 -12.75
CA LEU A 172 -1.59 -12.52 -12.37
C LEU A 172 -1.41 -13.81 -11.54
N ALA A 173 -2.39 -14.18 -10.73
CA ALA A 173 -2.33 -15.40 -9.90
C ALA A 173 -2.36 -16.71 -10.71
N LEU A 174 -2.58 -16.62 -12.03
CA LEU A 174 -2.54 -17.74 -12.98
C LEU A 174 -1.25 -17.76 -13.82
N ALA A 175 -0.42 -16.72 -13.75
CA ALA A 175 0.73 -16.51 -14.64
C ALA A 175 2.10 -16.79 -13.96
N TYR A 176 2.13 -16.94 -12.64
CA TYR A 176 3.33 -17.13 -11.81
C TYR A 176 3.01 -17.97 -10.57
#